data_AF-A0A6B2CPQ9-F1
#
_entry.id   AF-A0A6B2CPQ9-F1
#
_cell.length_a   1.000
_cell.length_b   1.000
_cell.length_c   1.000
_cell.angle_alpha   90.00
_cell.angle_beta   90.00
_cell.angle_gamma   90.00
#
_symmetry.space_group_name_H-M   'P 1'
#
loop_
_entity.id
_entity.type
_entity.pdbx_description
1 polymer ?
#
loop_
_entity_poly.entity_id
_entity_poly.type
_entity_poly.pdbx_seq_one_letter_code
_entity_poly.pdbx_strand_id
1 'polypeptide(L)' 'AYVYGEPDPEVGERPVAKVVLRPGKSATEQELLNFVNSRVAFYKKLHRVYIVSSI' A
#
# COMPACT_ATOMS: atom_id res chain seq x y z
N ALA A 1 -1.75 8.68 4.82
CA ALA A 1 -1.18 7.37 4.42
C ALA A 1 0.32 7.42 4.61
N TYR A 2 0.94 6.31 4.95
CA TYR A 2 2.38 6.20 5.18
C TYR A 2 2.93 5.03 4.36
N VAL A 3 4.03 5.24 3.64
CA VAL A 3 4.66 4.25 2.76
C VAL A 3 6.06 3.96 3.30
N TYR A 4 6.43 2.69 3.34
CA TYR A 4 7.73 2.23 3.86
C TYR A 4 8.19 0.98 3.12
N GLY A 5 9.48 0.66 3.25
CA GLY A 5 10.04 -0.62 2.84
C GLY A 5 9.74 -1.69 3.89
N GLU A 6 9.04 -2.74 3.50
CA GLU A 6 8.91 -3.94 4.32
C GLU A 6 10.02 -4.92 3.95
N PRO A 7 10.76 -5.49 4.93
CA PRO A 7 11.82 -6.43 4.65
C PRO A 7 11.34 -7.60 3.80
N ASP A 8 12.09 -7.90 2.75
CA ASP A 8 11.81 -8.97 1.81
C ASP A 8 13.07 -9.81 1.56
N PRO A 9 13.01 -11.14 1.68
CA PRO A 9 14.21 -11.97 1.57
C PRO A 9 14.81 -12.00 0.16
N GLU A 10 14.05 -11.66 -0.89
CA GLU A 10 14.52 -11.74 -2.28
C GLU A 10 15.08 -10.41 -2.77
N VAL A 11 14.50 -9.28 -2.34
CA VAL A 11 14.84 -7.94 -2.86
C VAL A 11 15.29 -6.95 -1.79
N GLY A 12 15.49 -7.41 -0.56
CA GLY A 12 15.86 -6.58 0.59
C GLY A 12 14.66 -5.88 1.20
N GLU A 13 13.99 -5.01 0.44
CA GLU A 13 12.77 -4.33 0.86
C GLU A 13 11.75 -4.17 -0.28
N ARG A 14 10.46 -4.26 0.03
CA ARG A 14 9.35 -3.98 -0.90
C ARG A 14 8.51 -2.79 -0.45
N PRO A 15 8.08 -1.89 -1.36
CA PRO A 15 7.17 -0.81 -1.02
C PRO A 15 5.80 -1.34 -0.55
N VAL A 16 5.41 -0.97 0.67
CA VAL A 16 4.08 -1.23 1.23
C VAL A 16 3.49 0.04 1.85
N ALA A 17 2.18 0.07 2.09
CA ALA A 17 1.51 1.22 2.68
C ALA A 17 0.63 0.87 3.88
N LYS A 18 0.58 1.79 4.86
CA LYS A 18 -0.48 1.87 5.87
C LYS A 18 -1.47 2.98 5.50
N VAL A 19 -2.75 2.64 5.46
CA VAL A 19 -3.83 3.54 5.06
C VAL A 19 -4.92 3.55 6.13
N VAL A 20 -5.25 4.75 6.60
CA VAL A 20 -6.45 4.99 7.41
C VAL A 20 -7.55 5.46 6.47
N LEU A 21 -8.70 4.78 6.49
CA LEU A 21 -9.85 5.18 5.69
C LEU A 21 -10.54 6.39 6.32
N ARG A 22 -11.14 7.23 5.48
CA ARG A 22 -11.99 8.33 5.97
C ARG A 22 -13.25 7.75 6.63
N PRO A 23 -13.82 8.45 7.65
CA PRO A 23 -15.08 8.02 8.26
C PRO A 23 -16.18 7.76 7.22
N GLY A 24 -16.90 6.66 7.39
CA GLY A 24 -17.98 6.25 6.47
C GLY A 24 -17.52 5.80 5.08
N LYS A 25 -16.22 5.61 4.86
CA LYS A 25 -15.68 5.05 3.62
C LYS A 25 -15.15 3.64 3.85
N SER A 26 -15.32 2.80 2.84
CA SER A 26 -14.73 1.48 2.74
C SER A 26 -13.86 1.41 1.49
N ALA A 27 -12.82 0.60 1.56
CA ALA A 27 -12.02 0.16 0.43
C ALA A 27 -11.36 -1.16 0.83
N THR A 28 -11.09 -2.01 -0.14
CA THR A 28 -10.30 -3.22 0.02
C THR A 28 -8.84 -2.95 -0.29
N GLU A 29 -7.96 -3.80 0.23
CA GLU A 29 -6.54 -3.78 -0.14
C GLU A 29 -6.35 -3.85 -1.67
N GLN A 30 -7.09 -4.72 -2.35
CA GLN A 30 -6.97 -4.91 -3.80
C GLN A 30 -7.40 -3.67 -4.59
N GLU A 31 -8.47 -2.99 -4.20
CA GLU A 31 -8.90 -1.74 -4.83
C GLU A 31 -7.82 -0.66 -4.72
N LEU A 32 -7.22 -0.51 -3.54
CA LEU A 32 -6.15 0.47 -3.30
C LEU A 32 -4.87 0.11 -4.06
N LEU A 33 -4.47 -1.17 -4.05
CA LEU A 33 -3.33 -1.66 -4.82
C LEU A 33 -3.52 -1.40 -6.32
N ASN A 34 -4.67 -1.78 -6.88
CA ASN A 34 -4.98 -1.56 -8.30
C ASN A 34 -4.99 -0.07 -8.65
N PHE A 35 -5.57 0.76 -7.77
CA PHE A 35 -5.62 2.20 -7.96
C PHE A 35 -4.21 2.83 -8.00
N VAL A 36 -3.33 2.49 -7.06
CA VAL A 36 -1.98 3.04 -7.01
C VAL A 36 -1.11 2.48 -8.14
N ASN A 37 -1.12 1.15 -8.34
CA ASN A 37 -0.24 0.46 -9.28
C ASN A 37 -0.55 0.75 -10.76
N SER A 38 -1.74 1.28 -11.07
CA SER A 38 -2.09 1.77 -12.40
C SER A 38 -1.59 3.19 -12.69
N ARG A 39 -1.10 3.93 -11.68
CA ARG A 39 -0.69 5.34 -11.79
C ARG A 39 0.79 5.59 -11.54
N VAL A 40 1.54 4.55 -11.19
CA VAL A 40 2.98 4.65 -10.90
C VAL A 40 3.76 3.76 -11.85
N ALA A 41 5.04 4.11 -12.05
CA ALA A 41 5.96 3.26 -12.80
C ALA A 41 6.07 1.87 -12.15
N PHE A 42 6.37 0.85 -12.96
CA PHE A 42 6.44 -0.55 -12.54
C PHE A 42 7.24 -0.77 -11.25
N TYR A 43 8.42 -0.15 -11.13
CA TYR A 43 9.32 -0.28 -9.98
C TYR A 43 8.87 0.47 -8.71
N LYS A 44 7.79 1.26 -8.79
CA LYS A 44 7.18 1.97 -7.64
C LYS A 44 5.89 1.32 -7.16
N LYS A 45 5.50 0.18 -7.74
CA LYS A 45 4.27 -0.50 -7.37
C LYS A 45 4.31 -0.88 -5.89
N LEU A 46 3.18 -0.68 -5.21
CA LEU A 46 2.96 -1.21 -3.89
C LEU A 46 2.70 -2.72 -4.01
N HIS A 47 3.28 -3.47 -3.08
CA HIS A 47 3.08 -4.91 -2.97
C HIS A 47 2.00 -5.28 -1.95
N ARG A 48 1.74 -4.39 -0.99
CA ARG A 48 0.75 -4.60 0.06
C ARG A 48 0.17 -3.29 0.59
N VAL A 49 -1.10 -3.33 1.03
CA VAL A 49 -1.74 -2.20 1.72
C VAL A 49 -2.42 -2.68 3.00
N TYR A 50 -1.92 -2.20 4.13
CA TYR A 50 -2.52 -2.42 5.45
C TYR A 50 -3.54 -1.33 5.75
N ILE A 51 -4.81 -1.72 5.87
CA ILE A 51 -5.85 -0.82 6.36
C ILE A 51 -5.81 -0.84 7.89
N VAL A 52 -5.54 0.32 8.49
CA VAL A 52 -5.30 0.48 9.93
C VAL A 52 -6.21 1.57 10.52
N SER A 53 -6.42 1.54 11.83
CA SER A 53 -7.20 2.55 12.55
C SER A 53 -6.44 3.87 12.77
N SER A 54 -5.10 3.82 12.85
CA SER A 54 -4.20 4.97 12.98
C SER A 54 -2.84 4.67 12.32
N ILE A 55 -2.11 5.72 11.92
CA ILE A 55 -0.72 5.64 11.43
C ILE A 55 0.24 5.56 12.61
#